data_AF-A0A2E1KUB2-F1
#
_entry.id   AF-A0A2E1KUB2-F1
#
_cell.length_a   1.000
_cell.length_b   1.000
_cell.length_c   1.000
_cell.angle_alpha   90.00
_cell.angle_beta   90.00
_cell.angle_gamma   90.00
#
_symmetry.space_group_name_H-M   'P 1'
#
loop_
_entity.id
_entity.type
_entity.pdbx_description
1 polymer ?
#
loop_
_entity_poly.entity_id
_entity_poly.type
_entity_poly.pdbx_seq_one_letter_code
_entity_poly.pdbx_strand_id
1 'polypeptide(L)'
;MIARLIYLSSLLTCLCCAPAQAQARKAPPGTFRNLDDEILGDALIIRGRQLFVDDHVIDDMQRVRKQLNQPIKYEKNPVLKRDKPWEVSGPSYATILYDAEEKRFKAWYEIWNQDEESGTSLLYATSLNGIEWHKELVDEEKQTNLVAHPKIHGIQAEGVMKDRLETDPAKRYKMLFSCNPDGTAKSLMTSAAYSADGIHW
;
A
#
# COMPACT_ATOMS: atom_id res chain seq x y z
N MET A 1 -35.33 57.21 80.09
CA MET A 1 -34.89 55.87 80.55
C MET A 1 -34.06 55.22 79.44
N ILE A 2 -32.74 55.03 79.67
CA ILE A 2 -31.92 53.82 79.38
C ILE A 2 -32.05 53.23 77.94
N ALA A 3 -31.05 53.03 77.07
CA ALA A 3 -29.58 53.13 77.10
C ALA A 3 -28.96 52.86 75.69
N ARG A 4 -27.75 53.41 75.46
CA ARG A 4 -26.55 52.90 74.69
C ARG A 4 -26.68 52.45 73.22
N LEU A 5 -25.95 52.94 72.20
CA LEU A 5 -24.52 53.22 71.87
C LEU A 5 -23.94 52.21 70.82
N ILE A 6 -23.34 52.76 69.73
CA ILE A 6 -22.12 52.32 68.97
C ILE A 6 -22.23 51.48 67.66
N TYR A 7 -21.97 52.17 66.53
CA TYR A 7 -20.99 52.01 65.40
C TYR A 7 -20.71 50.73 64.56
N LEU A 8 -20.45 51.03 63.25
CA LEU A 8 -19.56 50.41 62.20
C LEU A 8 -19.93 48.99 61.72
N SER A 9 -19.81 48.53 60.46
CA SER A 9 -19.02 48.91 59.28
C SER A 9 -19.36 47.97 58.07
N SER A 10 -19.30 48.50 56.84
CA SER A 10 -18.83 47.87 55.57
C SER A 10 -19.32 46.47 55.11
N LEU A 11 -19.90 46.37 53.90
CA LEU A 11 -19.29 45.63 52.77
C LEU A 11 -20.05 45.86 51.45
N LEU A 12 -19.33 46.36 50.44
CA LEU A 12 -19.70 46.43 49.03
C LEU A 12 -19.63 45.02 48.43
N THR A 13 -20.57 44.64 47.56
CA THR A 13 -20.30 43.57 46.58
C THR A 13 -21.11 43.81 45.29
N CYS A 14 -20.46 44.47 44.33
CA CYS A 14 -20.86 44.48 42.93
C CYS A 14 -20.56 43.10 42.34
N LEU A 15 -21.59 42.39 41.89
CA LEU A 15 -21.45 41.26 40.97
C LEU A 15 -21.84 41.74 39.57
N CYS A 16 -20.85 42.28 38.86
CA CYS A 16 -20.91 42.46 37.42
C CYS A 16 -20.88 41.08 36.77
N CYS A 17 -21.98 40.69 36.10
CA CYS A 17 -21.99 39.61 35.14
C CYS A 17 -21.06 39.96 33.97
N ALA A 18 -19.82 39.49 34.01
CA ALA A 18 -19.00 39.43 32.81
C ALA A 18 -19.48 38.24 31.96
N PRO A 19 -19.64 38.39 30.63
CA PRO A 19 -19.84 37.24 29.77
C PRO A 19 -18.58 36.37 29.87
N ALA A 20 -18.76 35.07 30.08
CA ALA A 20 -17.68 34.10 29.99
C ALA A 20 -17.07 34.24 28.59
N GLN A 21 -15.93 34.92 28.50
CA GLN A 21 -15.13 34.94 27.29
C GLN A 21 -14.80 33.49 26.98
N ALA A 22 -15.28 32.99 25.85
CA ALA A 22 -14.62 31.93 25.13
C ALA A 22 -13.22 32.45 24.78
N GLN A 23 -12.29 32.31 25.71
CA GLN A 23 -10.88 32.52 25.44
C GLN A 23 -10.49 31.44 24.44
N ALA A 24 -10.26 31.85 23.19
CA ALA A 24 -9.48 31.06 22.26
C ALA A 24 -8.15 30.74 22.95
N ARG A 25 -7.98 29.49 23.40
CA ARG A 25 -6.77 29.04 24.08
C ARG A 25 -5.65 29.12 23.05
N LYS A 26 -4.66 29.99 23.29
CA LYS A 26 -3.40 29.98 22.53
C LYS A 26 -2.77 28.60 22.68
N ALA A 27 -2.42 27.95 21.56
CA ALA A 27 -1.65 26.72 21.59
C ALA A 27 -0.39 26.92 22.46
N PRO A 28 -0.03 25.94 23.32
CA PRO A 28 1.16 26.04 24.16
C PRO A 28 2.41 26.27 23.30
N PRO A 29 3.42 27.01 23.79
CA PRO A 29 4.71 27.09 23.11
C PRO A 29 5.35 25.69 23.08
N GLY A 30 5.35 25.06 21.91
CA GLY A 30 5.88 23.72 21.68
C GLY A 30 6.05 23.45 20.19
N THR A 31 7.15 22.80 19.81
CA THR A 31 7.38 22.36 18.43
C THR A 31 6.38 21.27 18.03
N PHE A 32 6.09 21.12 16.72
CA PHE A 32 5.19 20.14 16.08
C PHE A 32 5.32 18.66 16.53
N ARG A 33 6.23 18.33 17.45
CA ARG A 33 6.46 16.98 17.98
C ARG A 33 5.36 16.48 18.93
N ASN A 34 4.58 17.37 19.53
CA ASN A 34 3.58 17.02 20.57
C ASN A 34 2.15 17.39 20.14
N LEU A 35 1.75 17.01 18.92
CA LEU A 35 0.35 17.10 18.50
C LEU A 35 -0.42 15.90 19.06
N ASP A 36 -1.45 16.13 19.86
CA ASP A 36 -2.43 15.14 20.31
C ASP A 36 -3.85 15.53 19.83
N ASP A 37 -4.82 14.61 19.95
CA ASP A 37 -6.19 14.80 19.45
C ASP A 37 -6.91 16.02 20.08
N GLU A 38 -6.49 16.43 21.27
CA GLU A 38 -7.06 17.58 22.00
C GLU A 38 -6.49 18.93 21.51
N ILE A 39 -5.23 18.95 21.07
CA ILE A 39 -4.53 20.12 20.50
C ILE A 39 -4.78 20.25 19.00
N LEU A 40 -5.06 19.14 18.30
CA LEU A 40 -5.23 19.11 16.84
C LEU A 40 -6.53 19.77 16.38
N GLY A 41 -7.61 19.64 17.15
CA GLY A 41 -8.95 20.08 16.72
C GLY A 41 -9.31 19.48 15.35
N ASP A 42 -9.81 20.32 14.44
CA ASP A 42 -10.15 19.90 13.07
C ASP A 42 -8.94 19.89 12.10
N ALA A 43 -7.72 20.15 12.58
CA ALA A 43 -6.54 20.22 11.72
C ALA A 43 -6.13 18.82 11.24
N LEU A 44 -5.84 18.69 9.94
CA LEU A 44 -5.34 17.45 9.36
C LEU A 44 -3.81 17.43 9.29
N ILE A 45 -3.15 16.44 9.90
CA ILE A 45 -1.70 16.23 9.72
C ILE A 45 -1.46 15.46 8.42
N ILE A 46 -0.99 16.15 7.40
CA ILE A 46 -0.58 15.52 6.14
C ILE A 46 0.86 15.03 6.26
N ARG A 47 1.07 13.71 6.06
CA ARG A 47 2.40 13.10 5.96
C ARG A 47 2.61 12.58 4.55
N GLY A 48 3.81 12.80 4.01
CA GLY A 48 4.19 12.29 2.69
C GLY A 48 3.53 13.01 1.52
N ARG A 49 3.48 12.32 0.36
CA ARG A 49 2.90 12.86 -0.87
C ARG A 49 1.38 12.64 -0.90
N GLN A 50 0.63 13.66 -1.27
CA GLN A 50 -0.82 13.60 -1.48
C GLN A 50 -1.12 13.57 -2.98
N LEU A 51 -1.96 12.62 -3.39
CA LEU A 51 -2.31 12.42 -4.79
C LEU A 51 -3.58 13.19 -5.21
N PHE A 52 -4.30 13.79 -4.24
CA PHE A 52 -5.55 14.52 -4.47
C PHE A 52 -6.59 13.72 -5.28
N VAL A 53 -6.65 12.40 -5.03
CA VAL A 53 -7.63 11.50 -5.65
C VAL A 53 -9.04 11.71 -5.09
N ASP A 54 -9.12 12.21 -3.86
CA ASP A 54 -10.34 12.58 -3.15
C ASP A 54 -10.28 14.05 -2.68
N ASP A 55 -11.26 14.47 -1.89
CA ASP A 55 -11.35 15.83 -1.31
C ASP A 55 -10.93 15.88 0.17
N HIS A 56 -10.39 14.80 0.74
CA HIS A 56 -10.14 14.72 2.18
C HIS A 56 -9.16 15.78 2.69
N VAL A 57 -8.18 16.15 1.87
CA VAL A 57 -7.15 17.16 2.19
C VAL A 57 -7.45 18.54 1.58
N ILE A 58 -8.59 18.71 0.91
CA ILE A 58 -8.93 19.91 0.14
C ILE A 58 -10.02 20.68 0.89
N ASP A 59 -9.69 21.89 1.36
CA ASP A 59 -10.65 22.78 2.02
C ASP A 59 -11.46 23.61 1.00
N ASP A 60 -10.77 24.26 0.05
CA ASP A 60 -11.40 25.06 -1.01
C ASP A 60 -10.63 24.98 -2.34
N MET A 61 -11.34 25.19 -3.46
CA MET A 61 -10.80 25.19 -4.82
C MET A 61 -11.27 26.43 -5.59
N GLN A 62 -10.38 27.41 -5.79
CA GLN A 62 -10.69 28.63 -6.53
C GLN A 62 -10.02 28.67 -7.90
N ARG A 63 -10.83 28.78 -8.96
CA ARG A 63 -10.36 28.89 -10.36
C ARG A 63 -9.44 27.73 -10.80
N VAL A 64 -9.62 26.57 -10.18
CA VAL A 64 -8.92 25.32 -10.52
C VAL A 64 -9.94 24.19 -10.62
N ARG A 65 -9.57 23.08 -11.28
CA ARG A 65 -10.38 21.87 -11.34
C ARG A 65 -9.50 20.62 -11.19
N LYS A 66 -10.03 19.58 -10.56
CA LYS A 66 -9.41 18.25 -10.60
C LYS A 66 -9.67 17.65 -11.98
N GLN A 67 -8.63 17.10 -12.58
CA GLN A 67 -8.72 16.41 -13.86
C GLN A 67 -8.05 15.06 -13.72
N LEU A 68 -8.83 13.99 -13.82
CA LEU A 68 -8.26 12.67 -14.07
C LEU A 68 -7.78 12.66 -15.53
N ASN A 69 -6.47 12.62 -15.71
CA ASN A 69 -5.87 12.53 -17.03
C ASN A 69 -5.96 11.10 -17.55
N GLN A 70 -6.20 10.95 -18.85
CA GLN A 70 -6.21 9.64 -19.49
C GLN A 70 -4.76 9.15 -19.67
N PRO A 71 -4.40 7.96 -19.15
CA PRO A 71 -3.08 7.38 -19.39
C PRO A 71 -2.87 7.14 -20.90
N ILE A 72 -1.73 7.60 -21.42
CA ILE A 72 -1.32 7.32 -22.79
C ILE A 72 -0.44 6.07 -22.78
N LYS A 73 -0.74 5.11 -23.67
CA LYS A 73 0.09 3.89 -23.80
C LYS A 73 1.51 4.28 -24.18
N TYR A 74 2.48 3.67 -23.51
CA TYR A 74 3.89 3.83 -23.87
C TYR A 74 4.13 3.38 -25.33
N GLU A 75 4.78 4.24 -26.12
CA GLU A 75 4.93 4.04 -27.57
C GLU A 75 5.74 2.79 -27.94
N LYS A 76 6.64 2.35 -27.05
CA LYS A 76 7.47 1.16 -27.25
C LYS A 76 6.91 -0.12 -26.65
N ASN A 77 5.61 -0.13 -26.31
CA ASN A 77 4.95 -1.35 -25.84
C ASN A 77 5.02 -2.49 -26.89
N PRO A 78 5.08 -3.76 -26.46
CA PRO A 78 5.16 -4.20 -25.06
C PRO A 78 6.57 -4.07 -24.48
N VAL A 79 6.65 -3.74 -23.18
CA VAL A 79 7.92 -3.59 -22.45
C VAL A 79 8.54 -4.91 -22.01
N LEU A 80 7.72 -5.94 -21.77
CA LEU A 80 8.15 -7.32 -21.53
C LEU A 80 7.74 -8.16 -22.75
N LYS A 81 8.72 -8.68 -23.49
CA LYS A 81 8.53 -9.38 -24.76
C LYS A 81 8.80 -10.87 -24.60
N ARG A 82 8.29 -11.71 -25.50
CA ARG A 82 8.77 -13.09 -25.64
C ARG A 82 10.11 -13.09 -26.38
N ASP A 83 11.20 -13.34 -25.66
CA ASP A 83 12.56 -13.28 -26.20
C ASP A 83 13.48 -14.39 -25.68
N LYS A 84 12.94 -15.33 -24.89
CA LYS A 84 13.68 -16.49 -24.37
C LYS A 84 13.11 -17.81 -24.91
N PRO A 85 13.96 -18.85 -25.07
CA PRO A 85 13.54 -20.11 -25.70
C PRO A 85 12.57 -20.93 -24.86
N TRP A 86 12.56 -20.76 -23.53
CA TRP A 86 11.64 -21.45 -22.61
C TRP A 86 10.26 -20.81 -22.51
N GLU A 87 10.04 -19.66 -23.17
CA GLU A 87 8.75 -18.99 -23.18
C GLU A 87 7.88 -19.57 -24.30
N VAL A 88 7.11 -20.60 -23.96
CA VAL A 88 6.20 -21.28 -24.91
C VAL A 88 5.12 -20.34 -25.46
N SER A 89 4.61 -19.41 -24.63
CA SER A 89 3.77 -18.29 -25.04
C SER A 89 4.43 -16.94 -24.74
N GLY A 90 3.78 -15.85 -25.12
CA GLY A 90 4.18 -14.52 -24.65
C GLY A 90 3.79 -14.29 -23.18
N PRO A 91 4.48 -13.36 -22.49
CA PRO A 91 4.08 -12.88 -21.17
C PRO A 91 2.63 -12.39 -21.16
N SER A 92 1.88 -12.74 -20.12
CA SER A 92 0.46 -12.39 -19.99
C SER A 92 0.20 -11.60 -18.70
N TYR A 93 -0.44 -12.20 -17.69
CA TYR A 93 -0.59 -11.61 -16.37
C TYR A 93 0.78 -11.46 -15.70
N ALA A 94 0.95 -10.39 -14.93
CA ALA A 94 2.16 -10.20 -14.15
C ALA A 94 1.88 -9.37 -12.88
N THR A 95 2.51 -9.77 -11.79
CA THR A 95 2.66 -8.93 -10.61
C THR A 95 4.00 -8.23 -10.64
N ILE A 96 3.98 -6.91 -10.51
CA ILE A 96 5.19 -6.07 -10.47
C ILE A 96 5.31 -5.41 -9.09
N LEU A 97 6.48 -5.56 -8.47
CA LEU A 97 6.82 -4.98 -7.17
C LEU A 97 8.10 -4.17 -7.28
N TYR A 98 8.13 -2.95 -6.73
CA TYR A 98 9.40 -2.27 -6.46
C TYR A 98 9.94 -2.70 -5.10
N ASP A 99 11.08 -3.38 -5.08
CA ASP A 99 11.78 -3.75 -3.86
C ASP A 99 12.68 -2.60 -3.41
N ALA A 100 12.29 -1.89 -2.36
CA ALA A 100 13.01 -0.73 -1.86
C ALA A 100 14.37 -1.08 -1.24
N GLU A 101 14.57 -2.31 -0.78
CA GLU A 101 15.84 -2.78 -0.19
C GLU A 101 16.86 -3.09 -1.28
N GLU A 102 16.43 -3.77 -2.34
CA GLU A 102 17.27 -4.10 -3.50
C GLU A 102 17.29 -3.01 -4.58
N LYS A 103 16.45 -1.97 -4.41
CA LYS A 103 16.30 -0.82 -5.31
C LYS A 103 16.01 -1.21 -6.76
N ARG A 104 15.19 -2.23 -6.96
CA ARG A 104 14.82 -2.75 -8.29
C ARG A 104 13.37 -3.18 -8.33
N PHE A 105 12.79 -3.13 -9.52
CA PHE A 105 11.53 -3.77 -9.83
C PHE A 105 11.75 -5.27 -10.02
N LYS A 106 10.79 -6.05 -9.53
CA LYS A 106 10.67 -7.50 -9.66
C LYS A 106 9.33 -7.79 -10.31
N ALA A 107 9.30 -8.71 -11.26
CA ALA A 107 8.11 -9.17 -11.92
C ALA A 107 8.00 -10.68 -11.81
N TRP A 108 6.83 -11.14 -11.39
CA TRP A 108 6.37 -12.51 -11.55
C TRP A 108 5.36 -12.50 -12.67
N TYR A 109 5.67 -13.14 -13.80
CA TYR A 109 4.84 -13.10 -14.99
C TYR A 109 4.47 -14.49 -15.46
N GLU A 110 3.24 -14.63 -15.94
CA GLU A 110 2.70 -15.89 -16.44
C GLU A 110 2.95 -16.04 -17.94
N ILE A 111 3.26 -17.27 -18.35
CA ILE A 111 3.06 -17.74 -19.72
C ILE A 111 2.01 -18.85 -19.72
N TRP A 112 1.23 -18.92 -20.79
CA TRP A 112 0.32 -20.03 -21.05
C TRP A 112 1.11 -21.25 -21.50
N ASN A 113 0.91 -22.37 -20.82
CA ASN A 113 1.54 -23.64 -21.15
C ASN A 113 0.51 -24.76 -21.00
N GLN A 114 -0.05 -25.22 -22.12
CA GLN A 114 -1.11 -26.24 -22.12
C GLN A 114 -0.61 -27.63 -21.69
N ASP A 115 0.70 -27.86 -21.75
CA ASP A 115 1.31 -29.11 -21.34
C ASP A 115 1.49 -29.20 -19.80
N GLU A 116 1.30 -28.08 -19.08
CA GLU A 116 1.37 -28.02 -17.62
C GLU A 116 0.01 -28.24 -16.97
N GLU A 117 0.00 -28.94 -15.83
CA GLU A 117 -1.22 -29.20 -15.05
C GLU A 117 -1.94 -27.92 -14.59
N SER A 118 -1.18 -26.84 -14.38
CA SER A 118 -1.68 -25.51 -14.06
C SER A 118 -2.27 -24.78 -15.28
N GLY A 119 -1.90 -25.16 -16.50
CA GLY A 119 -2.21 -24.44 -17.75
C GLY A 119 -1.36 -23.18 -17.97
N THR A 120 -0.59 -22.78 -16.97
CA THR A 120 0.31 -21.62 -16.94
C THR A 120 1.62 -21.98 -16.24
N SER A 121 2.67 -21.22 -16.52
CA SER A 121 3.93 -21.28 -15.77
C SER A 121 4.29 -19.89 -15.28
N LEU A 122 4.79 -19.80 -14.04
CA LEU A 122 5.23 -18.55 -13.43
C LEU A 122 6.73 -18.34 -13.66
N LEU A 123 7.11 -17.15 -14.13
CA LEU A 123 8.48 -16.79 -14.44
C LEU A 123 8.88 -15.49 -13.75
N TYR A 124 10.18 -15.24 -13.64
CA TYR A 124 10.72 -14.11 -12.92
C TYR A 124 11.56 -13.17 -13.78
N ALA A 125 11.40 -11.87 -13.60
CA ALA A 125 12.25 -10.86 -14.23
C ALA A 125 12.54 -9.69 -13.28
N THR A 126 13.66 -9.01 -13.49
CA THR A 126 14.03 -7.81 -12.73
C THR A 126 14.21 -6.61 -13.66
N SER A 127 14.06 -5.40 -13.12
CA SER A 127 14.28 -4.17 -13.86
C SER A 127 14.74 -3.04 -12.94
N LEU A 128 15.58 -2.14 -13.42
CA LEU A 128 15.94 -0.94 -12.65
C LEU A 128 14.93 0.21 -12.86
N ASN A 129 14.17 0.20 -13.94
CA ASN A 129 13.31 1.31 -14.37
C ASN A 129 11.84 0.90 -14.64
N GLY A 130 11.51 -0.38 -14.56
CA GLY A 130 10.17 -0.92 -14.83
C GLY A 130 9.80 -0.99 -16.31
N ILE A 131 10.74 -0.70 -17.22
CA ILE A 131 10.54 -0.67 -18.68
C ILE A 131 11.49 -1.66 -19.37
N GLU A 132 12.75 -1.72 -18.97
CA GLU A 132 13.75 -2.64 -19.50
C GLU A 132 13.91 -3.81 -18.54
N TRP A 133 13.51 -5.00 -18.99
CA TRP A 133 13.42 -6.19 -18.14
C TRP A 133 14.54 -7.19 -18.42
N HIS A 134 15.16 -7.67 -17.35
CA HIS A 134 16.20 -8.70 -17.33
C HIS A 134 15.59 -10.01 -16.82
N LYS A 135 15.64 -11.05 -17.65
CA LYS A 135 15.17 -12.40 -17.32
C LYS A 135 16.34 -13.25 -16.90
N GLU A 136 16.82 -12.99 -15.68
CA GLU A 136 17.91 -13.73 -15.04
C GLU A 136 17.47 -15.17 -14.78
N LEU A 137 18.40 -16.12 -14.91
CA LEU A 137 18.10 -17.52 -14.60
C LEU A 137 17.90 -17.65 -13.10
N VAL A 138 16.81 -18.30 -12.70
CA VAL A 138 16.52 -18.62 -11.29
C VAL A 138 16.34 -20.13 -11.07
N ASP A 139 16.13 -20.89 -12.15
CA ASP A 139 16.28 -22.35 -12.20
C ASP A 139 17.56 -22.64 -13.00
N GLU A 140 18.68 -22.78 -12.28
CA GLU A 140 19.99 -23.05 -12.88
C GLU A 140 20.06 -24.44 -13.53
N GLU A 141 19.35 -25.43 -13.00
CA GLU A 141 19.38 -26.79 -13.53
C GLU A 141 18.73 -26.84 -14.92
N LYS A 142 17.58 -26.20 -15.08
CA LYS A 142 16.86 -26.15 -16.36
C LYS A 142 17.31 -25.02 -17.26
N GLN A 143 18.19 -24.14 -16.79
CA GLN A 143 18.61 -22.93 -17.50
C GLN A 143 17.42 -22.05 -17.89
N THR A 144 16.52 -21.80 -16.95
CA THR A 144 15.32 -20.96 -17.14
C THR A 144 15.14 -19.95 -16.01
N ASN A 145 14.19 -19.02 -16.18
CA ASN A 145 13.71 -18.15 -15.11
C ASN A 145 12.37 -18.62 -14.53
N LEU A 146 12.05 -19.92 -14.62
CA LEU A 146 10.85 -20.50 -14.02
C LEU A 146 10.93 -20.45 -12.49
N VAL A 147 9.85 -20.00 -11.88
CA VAL A 147 9.68 -19.93 -10.43
C VAL A 147 9.17 -21.29 -9.94
N ALA A 148 9.72 -21.80 -8.84
CA ALA A 148 9.24 -23.02 -8.24
C ALA A 148 7.94 -22.73 -7.49
N HIS A 149 6.82 -23.25 -8.00
CA HIS A 149 5.50 -23.09 -7.38
C HIS A 149 4.84 -24.45 -7.09
N PRO A 150 3.82 -24.49 -6.20
CA PRO A 150 3.09 -25.72 -5.90
C PRO A 150 2.51 -26.35 -7.17
N LYS A 151 2.61 -27.68 -7.28
CA LYS A 151 1.95 -28.47 -8.35
C LYS A 151 0.47 -28.60 -8.04
N ILE A 152 -0.29 -27.55 -8.34
CA ILE A 152 -1.75 -27.48 -8.15
C ILE A 152 -2.37 -27.08 -9.50
N HIS A 153 -3.48 -27.70 -9.85
CA HIS A 153 -4.18 -27.38 -11.10
C HIS A 153 -4.77 -25.97 -11.09
N GLY A 154 -4.76 -25.33 -12.26
CA GLY A 154 -5.42 -24.05 -12.53
C GLY A 154 -4.89 -22.87 -11.72
N ILE A 155 -3.62 -22.88 -11.30
CA ILE A 155 -2.98 -21.70 -10.70
C ILE A 155 -3.05 -20.54 -11.70
N GLN A 156 -3.55 -19.40 -11.26
CA GLN A 156 -3.65 -18.19 -12.06
C GLN A 156 -3.77 -16.94 -11.18
N ALA A 157 -3.43 -15.79 -11.75
CA ALA A 157 -3.52 -14.48 -11.15
C ALA A 157 -2.70 -14.39 -9.85
N GLU A 158 -1.43 -14.77 -9.90
CA GLU A 158 -0.53 -14.77 -8.74
C GLU A 158 -0.20 -13.35 -8.27
N GLY A 159 -0.96 -12.86 -7.30
CA GLY A 159 -0.74 -11.61 -6.59
C GLY A 159 0.37 -11.77 -5.56
N VAL A 160 1.59 -11.40 -5.95
CA VAL A 160 2.80 -11.48 -5.11
C VAL A 160 3.06 -10.17 -4.34
N MET A 161 3.33 -10.28 -3.04
CA MET A 161 3.73 -9.15 -2.20
C MET A 161 4.92 -9.50 -1.29
N LYS A 162 5.74 -8.51 -0.97
CA LYS A 162 6.79 -8.58 0.06
C LYS A 162 6.28 -7.95 1.35
N ASP A 163 6.09 -8.74 2.39
CA ASP A 163 5.65 -8.27 3.70
C ASP A 163 6.85 -7.81 4.53
N ARG A 164 6.95 -6.49 4.72
CA ARG A 164 8.06 -5.84 5.45
C ARG A 164 7.90 -5.94 6.96
N LEU A 165 6.71 -6.27 7.44
CA LEU A 165 6.41 -6.42 8.87
C LEU A 165 6.49 -7.88 9.31
N GLU A 166 6.52 -8.82 8.36
CA GLU A 166 6.67 -10.24 8.64
C GLU A 166 7.94 -10.52 9.45
N THR A 167 7.77 -11.30 10.52
CA THR A 167 8.85 -11.67 11.45
C THR A 167 9.41 -13.05 11.12
N ASP A 168 8.62 -13.93 10.51
CA ASP A 168 9.08 -15.22 10.00
C ASP A 168 9.77 -15.03 8.64
N PRO A 169 11.11 -15.17 8.54
CA PRO A 169 11.81 -14.97 7.29
C PRO A 169 11.37 -15.93 6.18
N ALA A 170 10.80 -17.09 6.51
CA ALA A 170 10.29 -18.04 5.53
C ALA A 170 8.98 -17.59 4.86
N LYS A 171 8.34 -16.52 5.38
CA LYS A 171 7.06 -15.98 4.88
C LYS A 171 7.17 -14.54 4.39
N ARG A 172 8.41 -14.09 4.14
CA ARG A 172 8.73 -12.72 3.72
C ARG A 172 7.97 -12.31 2.46
N TYR A 173 7.82 -13.23 1.53
CA TYR A 173 6.98 -13.11 0.36
C TYR A 173 5.69 -13.92 0.55
N LYS A 174 4.60 -13.36 0.06
CA LYS A 174 3.25 -13.94 0.13
C LYS A 174 2.65 -13.86 -1.26
N MET A 175 1.99 -14.94 -1.68
CA MET A 175 1.29 -15.00 -2.95
C MET A 175 -0.16 -15.35 -2.66
N LEU A 176 -1.09 -14.59 -3.22
CA LEU A 176 -2.50 -14.95 -3.33
C LEU A 176 -2.77 -15.35 -4.78
N PHE A 177 -3.42 -16.49 -4.99
CA PHE A 177 -3.69 -17.00 -6.33
C PHE A 177 -5.02 -17.76 -6.34
N SER A 178 -5.61 -17.91 -7.53
CA SER A 178 -6.75 -18.82 -7.71
C SER A 178 -6.24 -20.18 -8.17
N CYS A 179 -6.89 -21.26 -7.74
CA CYS A 179 -6.57 -22.62 -8.18
C CYS A 179 -7.79 -23.55 -8.14
N ASN A 180 -7.67 -24.71 -8.78
CA ASN A 180 -8.65 -25.80 -8.77
C ASN A 180 -7.99 -27.06 -8.18
N PRO A 181 -7.89 -27.23 -6.84
CA PRO A 181 -7.08 -28.29 -6.24
C PRO A 181 -7.38 -29.73 -6.68
N ASP A 182 -8.63 -30.02 -7.07
CA ASP A 182 -9.01 -31.34 -7.59
C ASP A 182 -9.04 -31.43 -9.13
N GLY A 183 -8.58 -30.38 -9.82
CA GLY A 183 -8.59 -30.28 -11.29
C GLY A 183 -9.94 -29.90 -11.90
N THR A 184 -10.99 -29.70 -11.09
CA THR A 184 -12.34 -29.37 -11.58
C THR A 184 -12.74 -27.95 -11.22
N ALA A 185 -13.60 -27.33 -12.04
CA ALA A 185 -14.14 -25.99 -11.76
C ALA A 185 -14.93 -25.90 -10.44
N LYS A 186 -15.34 -27.03 -9.85
CA LYS A 186 -16.05 -27.05 -8.56
C LYS A 186 -15.11 -26.79 -7.38
N SER A 187 -13.82 -27.04 -7.52
CA SER A 187 -12.83 -26.77 -6.47
C SER A 187 -12.19 -25.39 -6.59
N LEU A 188 -12.65 -24.55 -7.53
CA LEU A 188 -12.15 -23.20 -7.70
C LEU A 188 -12.16 -22.45 -6.37
N MET A 189 -10.98 -22.01 -5.93
CA MET A 189 -10.81 -21.27 -4.69
C MET A 189 -9.62 -20.32 -4.75
N THR A 190 -9.59 -19.38 -3.81
CA THR A 190 -8.41 -18.55 -3.54
C THR A 190 -7.54 -19.24 -2.51
N SER A 191 -6.25 -19.36 -2.80
CA SER A 191 -5.23 -19.96 -1.96
C SER A 191 -4.08 -18.99 -1.70
N ALA A 192 -3.21 -19.37 -0.76
CA ALA A 192 -2.02 -18.61 -0.42
C ALA A 192 -0.77 -19.50 -0.40
N ALA A 193 0.36 -18.94 -0.83
CA ALA A 193 1.69 -19.54 -0.70
C ALA A 193 2.66 -18.54 -0.05
N TYR A 194 3.74 -19.06 0.53
CA TYR A 194 4.73 -18.30 1.28
C TYR A 194 6.12 -18.61 0.76
N SER A 195 6.99 -17.59 0.71
CA SER A 195 8.35 -17.77 0.25
C SER A 195 9.32 -16.86 1.01
N ALA A 196 10.56 -17.31 1.17
CA ALA A 196 11.64 -16.49 1.74
C ALA A 196 12.20 -15.48 0.72
N ASP A 197 12.23 -15.85 -0.56
CA ASP A 197 12.90 -15.11 -1.64
C ASP A 197 11.97 -14.70 -2.80
N GLY A 198 10.75 -15.21 -2.81
CA GLY A 198 9.77 -15.02 -3.88
C GLY A 198 10.04 -15.87 -5.12
N ILE A 199 11.02 -16.78 -5.07
CA ILE A 199 11.38 -17.68 -6.18
C ILE A 199 11.00 -19.13 -5.84
N HIS A 200 11.06 -19.50 -4.57
CA HIS A 200 10.70 -20.84 -4.07
C HIS A 200 9.48 -20.75 -3.16
N TRP A 201 8.32 -21.22 -3.65
CA TRP A 201 7.01 -21.11 -3.00
C TRP A 201 6.49 -22.43 -2.41
#